data_AF-A0A1Q8BJI6-F1
#
_entry.id   AF-A0A1Q8BJI6-F1
#
_cell.length_a   1.000
_cell.length_b   1.000
_cell.length_c   1.000
_cell.angle_alpha   90.00
_cell.angle_beta   90.00
_cell.angle_gamma   90.00
#
_symmetry.space_group_name_H-M   'P 1'
#
loop_
_entity.id
_entity.type
_entity.pdbx_description
1 polymer ?
#
loop_
_entity_poly.entity_id
_entity_poly.type
_entity_poly.pdbx_seq_one_letter_code
_entity_poly.pdbx_strand_id
1 'polypeptide(L)'
;MEGVSNPLRLRVISNCEVAGGIVKSVTIQDDGNWRIDVSLSPQYGKLLDVGNVNHQNGWLVLELISRDQPTISVPLVGKQIIFVGPLVYDSENYWNAIYPVWSIQDD
;
A
#
# COMPACT_ATOMS: atom_id res chain seq x y z
N MET A 1 5.66 9.32 -8.21
CA MET A 1 4.29 9.89 -8.14
C MET A 1 3.62 10.03 -9.50
N GLU A 2 4.30 9.80 -10.63
CA GLU A 2 3.62 9.74 -11.92
C GLU A 2 2.55 8.64 -11.94
N GLY A 3 1.39 8.91 -12.56
CA GLY A 3 0.27 7.95 -12.66
C GLY A 3 -0.62 7.86 -11.43
N VAL A 4 -0.30 8.59 -10.35
CA VAL A 4 -1.12 8.71 -9.14
C VAL A 4 -2.27 9.68 -9.37
N SER A 5 -3.49 9.29 -8.99
CA SER A 5 -4.64 10.20 -8.98
C SER A 5 -4.56 11.18 -7.80
N ASN A 6 -4.83 12.46 -8.06
CA ASN A 6 -4.77 13.56 -7.07
C ASN A 6 -3.50 13.55 -6.16
N PRO A 7 -2.29 13.64 -6.73
CA PRO A 7 -1.04 13.45 -5.97
C PRO A 7 -0.82 14.50 -4.87
N LEU A 8 -1.47 15.67 -4.96
CA LEU A 8 -1.33 16.75 -3.97
C LEU A 8 -1.88 16.39 -2.59
N ARG A 9 -2.75 15.38 -2.50
CA ARG A 9 -3.28 14.89 -1.21
C ARG A 9 -2.26 14.03 -0.45
N LEU A 10 -1.24 13.52 -1.13
CA LEU A 10 -0.26 12.61 -0.57
C LEU A 10 0.92 13.38 0.00
N ARG A 11 1.17 13.22 1.29
CA ARG A 11 2.36 13.76 1.94
C ARG A 11 3.39 12.65 2.06
N VAL A 12 4.53 12.80 1.37
CA VAL A 12 5.62 11.81 1.45
C VAL A 12 6.22 11.84 2.85
N ILE A 13 6.24 10.67 3.50
CA ILE A 13 6.94 10.43 4.76
C ILE A 13 8.33 9.89 4.47
N SER A 14 8.42 8.91 3.57
CA SER A 14 9.67 8.29 3.14
C SER A 14 9.60 7.99 1.65
N ASN A 15 10.70 8.26 0.94
CA ASN A 15 10.75 8.06 -0.51
C ASN A 15 10.86 6.59 -0.90
N CYS A 16 11.29 5.70 0.01
CA CYS A 16 11.45 4.28 -0.27
C CYS A 16 11.41 3.50 1.04
N GLU A 17 10.38 2.66 1.18
CA GLU A 17 10.26 1.68 2.25
C GLU A 17 10.22 0.28 1.65
N VAL A 18 10.81 -0.66 2.37
CA VAL A 18 10.70 -2.09 2.12
C VAL A 18 10.04 -2.71 3.34
N ALA A 19 8.95 -3.44 3.12
CA ALA A 19 8.24 -4.11 4.19
C ALA A 19 7.55 -5.38 3.71
N GLY A 20 7.07 -6.16 4.67
CA GLY A 20 6.41 -7.43 4.40
C GLY A 20 5.27 -7.72 5.36
N GLY A 21 4.39 -8.62 4.94
CA GLY A 21 3.24 -9.03 5.71
C GLY A 21 2.32 -9.97 4.96
N ILE A 22 1.16 -10.24 5.56
CA ILE A 22 0.13 -11.14 5.00
C ILE A 22 -0.96 -10.31 4.33
N VAL A 23 -1.29 -10.64 3.08
CA VAL A 23 -2.38 -10.01 2.34
C VAL A 23 -3.72 -10.36 2.99
N LYS A 24 -4.51 -9.34 3.32
CA LYS A 24 -5.81 -9.45 3.99
C LYS A 24 -6.98 -9.22 3.06
N SER A 25 -6.84 -8.30 2.12
CA SER A 25 -7.86 -7.99 1.12
C SER A 25 -7.19 -7.54 -0.18
N VAL A 26 -7.92 -7.72 -1.29
CA VAL A 26 -7.54 -7.23 -2.61
C VAL A 26 -8.81 -6.74 -3.28
N THR A 27 -8.84 -5.48 -3.72
CA THR A 27 -10.05 -4.86 -4.30
C THR A 27 -9.69 -3.89 -5.40
N ILE A 28 -10.35 -4.03 -6.56
CA ILE A 28 -10.25 -3.06 -7.64
C ILE A 28 -11.06 -1.81 -7.27
N GLN A 29 -10.44 -0.64 -7.44
CA GLN A 29 -11.06 0.66 -7.22
C GLN A 29 -11.72 1.18 -8.51
N ASP A 30 -12.59 2.18 -8.38
CA ASP A 30 -13.31 2.79 -9.51
C ASP A 30 -12.37 3.42 -10.56
N ASP A 31 -11.17 3.83 -10.15
CA ASP A 31 -10.13 4.37 -11.03
C ASP A 31 -9.25 3.30 -11.70
N GLY A 32 -9.59 2.02 -11.50
CA GLY A 32 -8.87 0.87 -12.03
C GLY A 32 -7.63 0.47 -11.24
N ASN A 33 -7.26 1.20 -10.19
CA ASN A 33 -6.15 0.82 -9.32
C ASN A 33 -6.54 -0.36 -8.43
N TRP A 34 -5.56 -1.19 -8.07
CA TRP A 34 -5.76 -2.24 -7.08
C TRP A 34 -5.36 -1.72 -5.71
N ARG A 35 -6.31 -1.77 -4.78
CA ARG A 35 -6.05 -1.63 -3.36
C ARG A 35 -5.77 -3.00 -2.76
N ILE A 36 -4.68 -3.10 -2.01
CA ILE A 36 -4.25 -4.33 -1.34
C ILE A 36 -4.01 -4.00 0.14
N ASP A 37 -4.77 -4.61 1.04
CA ASP A 37 -4.57 -4.41 2.48
C ASP A 37 -3.64 -5.49 3.03
N VAL A 38 -2.62 -5.09 3.80
CA VAL A 38 -1.59 -5.98 4.34
C VAL A 38 -1.48 -5.87 5.85
N SER A 39 -1.60 -7.01 6.53
CA SER A 39 -1.23 -7.13 7.94
C SER A 39 0.29 -7.25 8.02
N LEU A 40 0.96 -6.19 8.45
CA LEU A 40 2.43 -6.14 8.49
C LEU A 40 3.01 -7.17 9.46
N SER A 41 4.17 -7.74 9.10
CA SER A 41 4.98 -8.49 10.07
C SER A 41 5.43 -7.55 11.20
N PRO A 42 5.55 -8.02 12.45
CA PRO A 42 5.74 -7.16 13.62
C PRO A 42 6.90 -6.15 13.52
N GLN A 43 8.00 -6.53 12.87
CA GLN A 43 9.17 -5.66 12.68
C GLN A 43 8.90 -4.41 11.82
N TYR A 44 7.83 -4.41 11.01
CA TYR A 44 7.43 -3.29 10.15
C TYR A 44 6.30 -2.45 10.75
N GLY A 45 5.84 -2.75 11.97
CA GLY A 45 4.68 -2.07 12.59
C GLY A 45 4.80 -0.55 12.68
N LYS A 46 6.02 -0.01 12.66
CA LYS A 46 6.29 1.44 12.66
C LYS A 46 5.77 2.20 11.43
N LEU A 47 5.38 1.49 10.36
CA LEU A 47 4.84 2.09 9.15
C LEU A 47 3.35 2.46 9.29
N LEU A 48 2.66 1.86 10.26
CA LEU A 48 1.27 2.17 10.57
C LEU A 48 1.18 3.46 11.38
N ASP A 49 0.17 4.26 11.10
CA ASP A 49 -0.23 5.35 11.97
C ASP A 49 -1.54 5.04 12.71
N VAL A 50 -2.00 6.01 13.50
CA VAL A 50 -3.28 5.91 14.23
C VAL A 50 -4.47 5.78 13.27
N GLY A 51 -4.36 6.33 12.07
CA GLY A 51 -5.36 6.23 11.01
C GLY A 51 -5.50 4.82 10.49
N ASN A 52 -4.39 4.11 10.23
CA ASN A 52 -4.41 2.71 9.86
C ASN A 52 -5.11 1.85 10.92
N VAL A 53 -4.84 2.09 12.20
CA VAL A 53 -5.45 1.35 13.31
C VAL A 53 -6.96 1.62 13.37
N ASN A 54 -7.36 2.88 13.31
CA ASN A 54 -8.75 3.28 13.52
C ASN A 54 -9.66 3.05 12.30
N HIS A 55 -9.10 3.09 11.09
CA HIS A 55 -9.87 3.07 9.85
C HIS A 55 -9.55 1.90 8.93
N GLN A 56 -8.38 1.26 9.09
CA GLN A 56 -7.90 0.16 8.23
C GLN A 56 -7.66 -1.15 8.98
N ASN A 57 -8.31 -1.35 10.14
CA ASN A 57 -8.17 -2.56 10.96
C ASN A 57 -6.71 -2.88 11.36
N GLY A 58 -5.84 -1.85 11.42
CA GLY A 58 -4.42 -2.03 11.67
C GLY A 58 -3.64 -2.60 10.48
N TRP A 59 -4.17 -2.50 9.26
CA TRP A 59 -3.49 -2.91 8.03
C TRP A 59 -2.87 -1.72 7.31
N LEU A 60 -1.76 -1.98 6.62
CA LEU A 60 -1.17 -1.02 5.68
C LEU A 60 -1.86 -1.16 4.33
N VAL A 61 -2.18 -0.03 3.71
CA VAL A 61 -2.76 0.00 2.36
C VAL A 61 -1.65 0.10 1.34
N LEU A 62 -1.66 -0.77 0.32
CA LEU A 62 -0.86 -0.63 -0.89
C LEU A 62 -1.77 -0.26 -2.05
N GLU A 63 -1.36 0.74 -2.83
CA GLU A 63 -2.06 1.16 -4.05
C GLU A 63 -1.22 0.80 -5.28
N LEU A 64 -1.66 -0.21 -6.03
CA LEU A 64 -1.07 -0.62 -7.30
C LEU A 64 -1.78 0.09 -8.45
N ILE A 65 -1.12 1.11 -8.97
CA ILE A 65 -1.67 1.95 -10.03
C ILE A 65 -1.75 1.21 -11.36
N SER A 66 -2.74 1.55 -12.17
CA SER A 66 -2.98 0.98 -13.51
C SER A 66 -1.74 0.93 -14.41
N ARG A 67 -0.85 1.92 -14.29
CA ARG A 67 0.41 1.98 -15.05
C ARG A 67 1.34 0.79 -14.79
N ASP A 68 1.40 0.32 -13.55
CA ASP A 68 2.41 -0.66 -13.10
C ASP A 68 1.86 -2.10 -13.11
N GLN A 69 0.54 -2.26 -13.25
CA GLN A 69 -0.15 -3.56 -13.35
C GLN A 69 0.35 -4.49 -14.47
N PRO A 70 0.85 -4.02 -15.64
CA PRO A 70 1.43 -4.92 -16.65
C PRO A 70 2.68 -5.66 -16.18
N THR A 71 3.36 -5.17 -15.14
CA THR A 71 4.63 -5.71 -14.65
C THR A 71 4.58 -6.23 -13.21
N ILE A 72 3.56 -5.83 -12.44
CA ILE A 72 3.39 -6.24 -11.04
C ILE A 72 2.12 -7.07 -10.94
N SER A 73 2.28 -8.34 -10.57
CA SER A 73 1.16 -9.23 -10.32
C SER A 73 0.45 -8.84 -9.02
N VAL A 74 -0.89 -8.83 -9.05
CA VAL A 74 -1.71 -8.67 -7.85
C VAL A 74 -1.62 -9.94 -7.00
N PRO A 75 -1.23 -9.86 -5.71
CA PRO A 75 -1.06 -11.04 -4.88
C PRO A 75 -2.42 -11.64 -4.47
N LEU A 76 -2.41 -12.90 -4.03
CA LEU A 76 -3.60 -13.55 -3.50
C LEU A 76 -3.80 -13.26 -2.01
N VAL A 77 -5.05 -13.18 -1.56
CA VAL A 77 -5.38 -13.10 -0.13
C VAL A 77 -4.78 -14.28 0.63
N GLY A 78 -4.17 -14.01 1.77
CA GLY A 78 -3.48 -14.99 2.62
C GLY A 78 -2.02 -15.23 2.26
N LYS A 79 -1.51 -14.65 1.16
CA LYS A 79 -0.08 -14.75 0.81
C LYS A 79 0.78 -13.86 1.69
N GLN A 80 1.97 -14.36 2.02
CA GLN A 80 3.06 -13.56 2.56
C GLN A 80 3.75 -12.87 1.39
N ILE A 81 3.96 -11.56 1.49
CA ILE A 81 4.60 -10.76 0.45
C ILE A 81 5.67 -9.85 1.05
N ILE A 82 6.65 -9.50 0.23
CA ILE A 82 7.53 -8.34 0.40
C ILE A 82 7.18 -7.31 -0.68
N PHE A 83 7.11 -6.04 -0.30
CA PHE A 83 6.77 -4.94 -1.20
C PHE A 83 7.68 -3.74 -0.99
N VAL A 84 7.74 -2.91 -2.03
CA VAL A 84 8.58 -1.70 -2.08
C VAL A 84 7.78 -0.53 -2.62
N GLY A 85 7.93 0.64 -2.04
CA GLY A 85 7.39 1.89 -2.56
C GLY A 85 7.58 3.06 -1.59
N PRO A 86 7.08 4.26 -1.93
CA PRO A 86 7.14 5.41 -1.06
C PRO A 86 6.06 5.28 0.03
N LEU A 87 6.42 5.57 1.27
CA LEU A 87 5.46 5.72 2.36
C LEU A 87 4.89 7.14 2.31
N VAL A 88 3.56 7.21 2.22
CA VAL A 88 2.83 8.47 2.20
C VAL A 88 1.76 8.47 3.27
N TYR A 89 1.44 9.67 3.77
CA TYR A 89 0.19 9.93 4.47
C TYR A 89 -0.83 10.46 3.45
N ASP A 90 -1.96 9.78 3.31
CA ASP A 90 -3.07 10.27 2.49
C ASP A 90 -3.94 11.22 3.31
N SER A 91 -3.89 12.52 2.99
CA SER A 91 -4.62 13.55 3.74
C SER A 91 -6.12 13.59 3.50
N GLU A 92 -6.63 12.89 2.49
CA GLU A 92 -8.06 12.76 2.21
C GLU A 92 -8.65 11.57 2.97
N ASN A 93 -7.87 10.50 3.06
CA ASN A 93 -8.26 9.25 3.71
C ASN A 93 -7.85 9.17 5.19
N TYR A 94 -6.84 9.92 5.61
CA TYR A 94 -6.33 9.99 6.98
C TYR A 94 -5.64 8.70 7.47
N TRP A 95 -4.81 8.06 6.65
CA TRP A 95 -3.93 6.95 7.05
C TRP A 95 -2.65 6.88 6.21
N ASN A 96 -1.67 6.09 6.66
CA ASN A 96 -0.48 5.79 5.86
C ASN A 96 -0.74 4.71 4.80
N ALA A 97 -0.07 4.85 3.67
CA ALA A 97 -0.09 3.89 2.58
C ALA A 97 1.26 3.81 1.87
N ILE A 98 1.48 2.71 1.14
CA ILE A 98 2.46 2.69 0.05
C ILE A 98 1.74 3.05 -1.24
N TYR A 99 2.01 4.25 -1.78
CA TYR A 99 1.33 4.75 -2.96
C TYR A 99 2.27 5.56 -3.87
N PRO A 100 2.62 5.05 -5.08
CA PRO A 100 2.25 3.73 -5.62
C PRO A 100 3.21 2.65 -5.12
N VAL A 101 2.73 1.41 -5.01
CA VAL A 101 3.63 0.27 -4.83
C VAL A 101 4.40 -0.01 -6.12
N TRP A 102 5.72 -0.13 -6.01
CA TRP A 102 6.64 -0.31 -7.15
C TRP A 102 7.07 -1.76 -7.38
N SER A 103 6.96 -2.61 -6.37
CA SER A 103 7.15 -4.06 -6.54
C SER A 103 6.41 -4.83 -5.46
N ILE A 104 5.96 -6.03 -5.81
CA ILE A 104 5.42 -7.03 -4.90
C ILE A 104 6.06 -8.37 -5.27
N GLN A 105 6.58 -9.08 -4.27
CA GLN A 105 7.16 -10.41 -4.42
C GLN A 105 6.52 -11.33 -3.38
N ASP A 106 6.14 -12.54 -3.81
CA ASP A 106 5.77 -13.61 -2.90
C ASP A 106 7.03 -14.06 -2.14
N ASP A 107 6.91 -14.27 -0.83
CA ASP A 107 7.95 -14.89 0.02
C ASP A 107 7.84 -16.43 -0.01
#